data_AF-A0A314KLZ2-F1
#
_entry.id   AF-A0A314KLZ2-F1
#
_cell.length_a   1.000
_cell.length_b   1.000
_cell.length_c   1.000
_cell.angle_alpha   90.00
_cell.angle_beta   90.00
_cell.angle_gamma   90.00
#
_symmetry.space_group_name_H-M   'P 1'
#
loop_
_entity.id
_entity.type
_entity.pdbx_description
1 polymer ?
#
loop_
_entity_poly.entity_id
_entity_poly.type
_entity_poly.pdbx_seq_one_letter_code
_entity_poly.pdbx_strand_id
1 'polypeptide(L)'
;MNKMMVGCNRMMLLEHICVFFFILSMAPVYCKTYPPSVEEGCYCQCIDYWVIQEDDIPTSEDLRMCREGLVPGFHCDIKDMYDRAVDKTPYLEFPDC
;
A
#
# COMPACT_ATOMS: atom_id res chain seq x y z
N MET A 1 10.57 33.21 35.57
CA MET A 1 10.03 31.85 35.38
C MET A 1 9.96 31.56 33.88
N ASN A 2 10.48 30.39 33.49
CA ASN A 2 11.30 30.17 32.30
C ASN A 2 10.52 30.03 30.98
N LYS A 3 10.85 30.89 30.00
CA LYS A 3 10.49 30.72 28.58
C LYS A 3 10.97 29.39 27.98
N MET A 4 11.95 28.71 28.59
CA MET A 4 12.49 27.43 28.14
C MET A 4 11.55 26.22 28.36
N MET A 5 10.69 26.22 29.40
CA MET A 5 9.76 25.10 29.64
C MET A 5 8.60 25.07 28.64
N VAL A 6 8.21 26.22 28.09
CA VAL A 6 7.14 26.32 27.08
C VAL A 6 7.63 25.82 25.71
N GLY A 7 8.94 25.92 25.42
CA GLY A 7 9.55 25.45 24.18
C GLY A 7 9.60 23.93 24.05
N CYS A 8 10.01 23.22 25.12
CA CYS A 8 10.06 21.74 25.11
C CYS A 8 8.68 21.09 24.93
N ASN A 9 7.65 21.58 25.63
CA ASN A 9 6.30 21.03 25.49
C ASN A 9 5.70 21.28 24.09
N ARG A 10 6.07 22.40 23.45
CA ARG A 10 5.64 22.71 22.08
C ARG A 10 6.35 21.85 21.03
N MET A 11 7.64 21.54 21.20
CA MET A 11 8.35 20.60 20.32
C MET A 11 7.75 19.19 20.40
N MET A 12 7.51 18.69 21.61
CA MET A 12 6.91 17.36 21.82
C MET A 12 5.50 17.26 21.21
N LEU A 13 4.70 18.33 21.30
CA LEU A 13 3.38 18.40 20.67
C LEU A 13 3.48 18.40 19.14
N LEU A 14 4.43 19.15 18.57
CA LEU A 14 4.64 19.20 17.12
C LEU A 14 5.06 17.83 16.58
N GLU A 15 5.96 17.13 17.25
CA GLU A 15 6.39 15.78 16.88
C GLU A 15 5.23 14.78 16.89
N HIS A 16 4.38 14.81 17.91
CA HIS A 16 3.19 13.95 17.96
C HIS A 16 2.21 14.23 16.83
N ILE A 17 2.00 15.51 16.51
CA ILE A 17 1.17 15.92 15.37
C ILE A 17 1.78 15.42 14.06
N CYS A 18 3.09 15.56 13.86
CA CYS A 18 3.79 15.06 12.67
C CYS A 18 3.69 13.54 12.52
N VAL A 19 3.89 12.78 13.60
CA VAL A 19 3.74 11.31 13.58
C VAL A 19 2.30 10.91 13.28
N PHE A 20 1.32 11.60 13.86
CA PHE A 20 -0.10 11.33 13.59
C PHE A 20 -0.47 11.59 12.13
N PHE A 21 -0.03 12.72 11.56
CA PHE A 21 -0.20 13.00 10.13
C PHE A 21 0.58 12.03 9.24
N PHE A 22 1.76 11.59 9.64
CA PHE A 22 2.53 10.56 8.92
C PHE A 22 1.77 9.23 8.87
N ILE A 23 1.25 8.76 10.00
CA ILE A 23 0.42 7.55 10.08
C ILE A 23 -0.85 7.71 9.22
N LEU A 24 -1.53 8.85 9.32
CA LEU A 24 -2.72 9.15 8.50
C LEU A 24 -2.42 9.30 7.01
N SER A 25 -1.21 9.69 6.63
CA SER A 25 -0.78 9.77 5.22
C SER A 25 -0.39 8.41 4.66
N MET A 26 0.12 7.50 5.49
CA MET A 26 0.43 6.12 5.11
C MET A 26 -0.81 5.23 5.10
N ALA A 27 -1.77 5.45 6.00
CA ALA A 27 -3.01 4.67 6.10
C ALA A 27 -3.83 4.56 4.79
N PRO A 28 -4.09 5.62 4.01
CA PRO A 28 -4.82 5.51 2.74
C PRO A 28 -4.04 4.74 1.67
N VAL A 29 -2.69 4.68 1.75
CA VAL A 29 -1.87 3.86 0.86
C VAL A 29 -2.11 2.37 1.14
N TYR A 30 -2.29 2.00 2.41
CA TYR A 30 -2.56 0.61 2.83
C TYR A 30 -4.04 0.21 2.76
N CYS A 31 -4.97 1.15 2.72
CA CYS A 31 -6.42 0.87 2.65
C CYS A 31 -6.99 0.93 1.22
N LYS A 32 -6.25 0.44 0.23
CA LYS A 32 -6.80 0.25 -1.13
C LYS A 32 -7.63 -1.04 -1.19
N THR A 33 -8.92 -0.88 -1.48
CA THR A 33 -9.80 -2.01 -1.79
C THR A 33 -9.69 -2.31 -3.27
N TYR A 34 -9.12 -3.48 -3.62
CA TYR A 34 -8.99 -3.90 -5.00
C TYR A 34 -10.24 -4.67 -5.47
N PRO A 35 -10.59 -4.59 -6.77
CA PRO A 35 -11.62 -5.46 -7.34
C PRO A 35 -11.20 -6.93 -7.25
N PRO A 36 -12.15 -7.88 -7.15
CA PRO A 36 -11.84 -9.32 -7.13
C PRO A 36 -11.00 -9.78 -8.32
N SER A 37 -11.20 -9.20 -9.51
CA SER A 37 -10.42 -9.54 -10.71
C SER A 37 -8.94 -9.14 -10.60
N VAL A 38 -8.63 -8.04 -9.90
CA VAL A 38 -7.25 -7.60 -9.66
C VAL A 38 -6.60 -8.49 -8.61
N GLU A 39 -7.32 -8.84 -7.54
CA GLU A 39 -6.82 -9.74 -6.51
C GLU A 39 -6.55 -11.15 -7.04
N GLU A 40 -7.48 -11.71 -7.82
CA GLU A 40 -7.33 -13.00 -8.49
C GLU A 40 -6.16 -12.98 -9.49
N GLY A 41 -6.03 -11.91 -10.28
CA GLY A 41 -4.90 -11.73 -11.17
C GLY A 41 -3.55 -11.74 -10.44
N CYS A 42 -3.44 -11.01 -9.32
CA CYS A 42 -2.22 -11.04 -8.50
C CYS A 42 -1.93 -12.40 -7.89
N TYR A 43 -2.97 -13.11 -7.46
CA TYR A 43 -2.84 -14.45 -6.91
C TYR A 43 -2.24 -15.41 -7.94
N CYS A 44 -2.75 -15.39 -9.19
CA CYS A 44 -2.20 -16.19 -10.28
C CYS A 44 -0.75 -15.81 -10.60
N GLN A 45 -0.43 -14.51 -10.70
CA GLN A 45 0.95 -14.07 -10.94
C GLN A 45 1.92 -14.51 -9.83
N CYS A 46 1.45 -14.53 -8.58
CA CYS A 46 2.25 -14.99 -7.46
C CYS A 46 2.57 -16.48 -7.55
N ILE A 47 1.59 -17.29 -7.94
CA ILE A 47 1.79 -18.72 -8.18
C ILE A 47 2.79 -18.94 -9.32
N ASP A 48 2.64 -18.23 -10.43
CA ASP A 48 3.55 -18.35 -11.57
C ASP A 48 4.98 -17.95 -11.18
N TYR A 49 5.13 -16.86 -10.42
CA TYR A 49 6.43 -16.43 -9.89
C TYR A 49 7.05 -17.53 -9.01
N TRP A 50 6.27 -18.17 -8.15
CA TRP A 50 6.73 -19.25 -7.30
C TRP A 50 7.24 -20.45 -8.11
N VAL A 51 6.43 -20.91 -9.07
CA VAL A 51 6.77 -22.04 -9.95
C VAL A 51 8.05 -21.76 -10.74
N ILE A 52 8.22 -20.53 -11.24
CA ILE A 52 9.40 -20.15 -12.03
C ILE A 52 10.66 -20.08 -11.18
N GLN A 53 10.56 -19.62 -9.93
CA GLN A 53 11.74 -19.40 -9.08
C GLN A 53 12.20 -20.66 -8.34
N GLU A 54 11.26 -21.47 -7.86
CA GLU A 54 11.56 -22.65 -7.05
C GLU A 54 11.53 -23.96 -7.87
N ASP A 55 11.06 -23.92 -9.13
CA ASP A 55 10.87 -25.10 -10.01
C ASP A 55 10.03 -26.22 -9.33
N ASP A 56 9.15 -25.84 -8.40
CA ASP A 56 8.32 -26.76 -7.61
C ASP A 56 6.83 -26.42 -7.68
N ILE A 57 5.99 -27.41 -7.36
CA ILE A 57 4.55 -27.26 -7.29
C ILE A 57 4.21 -26.52 -5.99
N PRO A 58 3.46 -25.40 -6.04
CA PRO A 58 3.11 -24.64 -4.84
C PRO A 58 2.34 -25.52 -3.85
N THR A 59 2.82 -25.53 -2.60
CA THR A 59 2.13 -26.17 -1.49
C THR A 59 0.94 -25.33 -1.05
N SER A 60 0.08 -25.89 -0.20
CA SER A 60 -1.04 -25.14 0.38
C SER A 60 -0.60 -23.89 1.15
N GLU A 61 0.60 -23.92 1.73
CA GLU A 61 1.15 -22.77 2.46
C GLU A 61 1.59 -21.66 1.50
N ASP A 62 2.19 -22.02 0.36
CA ASP A 62 2.62 -21.06 -0.66
C ASP A 62 1.39 -20.37 -1.28
N LEU A 63 0.32 -21.13 -1.53
CA LEU A 63 -0.97 -20.57 -1.97
C LEU A 63 -1.55 -19.59 -0.94
N ARG A 64 -1.44 -19.91 0.36
CA ARG A 64 -1.88 -19.03 1.45
C ARG A 64 -1.04 -17.75 1.47
N MET A 65 0.27 -17.86 1.38
CA MET A 65 1.19 -16.71 1.34
C MET A 65 0.91 -15.82 0.13
N CYS A 66 0.62 -16.39 -1.04
CA CYS A 66 0.24 -15.63 -2.23
C CYS A 66 -1.05 -14.85 -2.05
N ARG A 67 -2.06 -15.45 -1.41
CA ARG A 67 -3.34 -14.78 -1.12
C ARG A 67 -3.18 -13.65 -0.11
N GLU A 68 -2.32 -13.84 0.89
CA GLU A 68 -2.07 -12.86 1.95
C GLU A 68 -1.03 -11.78 1.55
N GLY A 69 -0.40 -11.90 0.38
CA GLY A 69 0.63 -10.97 -0.08
C GLY A 69 1.93 -11.06 0.72
N LEU A 70 2.27 -12.25 1.23
CA LEU A 70 3.42 -12.49 2.09
C LEU A 70 4.62 -13.10 1.36
N VAL A 71 4.53 -13.32 0.04
CA VAL A 71 5.63 -13.90 -0.75
C VAL A 71 6.76 -12.88 -0.90
N PRO A 72 7.96 -13.16 -0.36
CA PRO A 72 9.07 -12.23 -0.43
C PRO A 72 9.52 -11.96 -1.87
N GLY A 73 9.71 -10.68 -2.21
CA GLY A 73 10.22 -10.27 -3.52
C GLY A 73 9.19 -10.37 -4.66
N PHE A 74 8.02 -10.97 -4.43
CA PHE A 74 6.93 -10.94 -5.39
C PHE A 74 6.29 -9.55 -5.41
N HIS A 75 6.12 -9.02 -6.61
CA HIS A 75 5.44 -7.76 -6.88
C HIS A 75 4.33 -7.99 -7.88
N CYS A 76 3.13 -7.45 -7.62
CA CYS A 76 2.00 -7.64 -8.52
C CYS A 76 1.81 -6.45 -9.47
N ASP A 77 2.18 -6.63 -10.73
CA ASP A 77 2.07 -5.60 -11.76
C ASP A 77 0.61 -5.18 -12.06
N ILE A 78 -0.35 -6.09 -11.84
CA ILE A 78 -1.78 -5.79 -12.08
C ILE A 78 -2.29 -4.75 -11.09
N LYS A 79 -1.87 -4.83 -9.82
CA LYS A 79 -2.21 -3.81 -8.81
C LYS A 79 -1.59 -2.46 -9.17
N ASP A 80 -0.34 -2.43 -9.61
CA ASP A 80 0.31 -1.19 -10.09
C ASP A 80 -0.42 -0.58 -11.29
N MET A 81 -0.84 -1.42 -12.24
CA MET A 81 -1.62 -0.96 -13.39
C MET A 81 -2.96 -0.39 -12.97
N TYR A 82 -3.65 -1.05 -12.05
CA TYR A 82 -4.91 -0.57 -11.48
C TYR A 82 -4.72 0.76 -10.75
N ASP A 83 -3.70 0.85 -9.90
CA ASP A 83 -3.34 2.05 -9.17
C ASP A 83 -3.06 3.23 -10.10
N ARG A 84 -2.26 3.02 -11.15
CA ARG A 84 -2.00 4.06 -12.16
C ARG A 84 -3.26 4.45 -12.95
N ALA A 85 -4.22 3.56 -13.09
CA ALA A 85 -5.49 3.86 -13.76
C ALA A 85 -6.47 4.62 -12.84
N VAL A 86 -6.47 4.33 -11.55
CA VAL A 86 -7.32 5.00 -10.54
C VAL A 86 -6.74 6.35 -10.11
N ASP A 87 -5.42 6.48 -10.02
CA ASP A 87 -4.72 7.75 -9.81
C ASP A 87 -4.90 8.69 -11.01
N LYS A 88 -5.22 8.14 -12.19
CA LYS A 88 -5.81 8.89 -13.31
C LYS A 88 -7.31 9.08 -13.15
N THR A 89 -7.78 9.33 -11.93
CA THR A 89 -9.00 10.12 -11.79
C THR A 89 -8.73 11.39 -12.58
N PRO A 90 -9.55 11.73 -13.59
CA PRO A 90 -9.43 13.03 -14.19
C PRO A 90 -9.54 13.99 -13.02
N TYR A 91 -8.58 14.91 -12.87
CA TYR A 91 -9.00 16.21 -12.36
C TYR A 91 -10.27 16.51 -13.15
N LEU A 92 -11.39 16.61 -12.45
CA LEU A 92 -12.57 17.27 -13.00
C LEU A 92 -12.03 18.63 -13.45
N GLU A 93 -11.61 18.70 -14.71
CA GLU A 93 -11.64 19.92 -15.48
C GLU A 93 -13.11 20.29 -15.44
N PHE A 94 -13.49 21.05 -14.41
CA PHE A 94 -14.68 21.84 -14.47
C PHE A 94 -14.44 22.76 -15.67
N PRO A 95 -15.18 22.60 -16.78
CA PRO A 95 -15.10 23.61 -17.83
C PRO A 95 -15.46 24.94 -17.18
N ASP A 96 -14.58 25.92 -17.32
CA ASP A 96 -14.87 27.31 -16.99
C ASP A 96 -16.13 27.70 -17.78
N CYS A 97 -17.25 27.77 -17.07
CA CYS A 97 -18.50 28.41 -17.46
C CYS A 97 -19.09 29.07 -16.21
#